data_AF-A0A7C9EV96-F1
#
_entry.id   AF-A0A7C9EV96-F1
#
_cell.length_a   1.000
_cell.length_b   1.000
_cell.length_c   1.000
_cell.angle_alpha   90.00
_cell.angle_beta   90.00
_cell.angle_gamma   90.00
#
_symmetry.space_group_name_H-M   'P 1'
#
loop_
_entity.id
_entity.type
_entity.pdbx_description
1 polymer ?
#
loop_
_entity_poly.entity_id
_entity_poly.type
_entity_poly.pdbx_seq_one_letter_code
_entity_poly.pdbx_strand_id
1 'polypeptide(L)'
;KSESNPKAHIRRHLSQEARGFNHLVLWLDCDREGENICFEVIECTGFNVKDGGKGIHRARFSSVTEKDILKAMENLVQPNRNEALAVDARQEIDLKVGVAFTRFQTSYFQGKYGNLDSRVISLVFFSLL
;
A
#
# COMPACT_ATOMS: atom_id res chain seq x y z
N LYS A 1 1.50 -9.44 -2.09
CA LYS A 1 2.81 -8.76 -2.25
C LYS A 1 3.88 -9.50 -1.42
N SER A 2 5.08 -9.72 -1.98
CA SER A 2 6.22 -10.33 -1.25
C SER A 2 6.77 -9.32 -0.24
N GLU A 3 7.02 -9.74 1.01
CA GLU A 3 7.64 -8.87 2.02
C GLU A 3 9.03 -8.39 1.56
N SER A 4 9.33 -7.11 1.75
CA SER A 4 10.63 -6.49 1.42
C SER A 4 11.73 -6.87 2.42
N ASN A 5 11.37 -7.25 3.65
CA ASN A 5 12.30 -7.78 4.64
C ASN A 5 11.81 -9.14 5.20
N PRO A 6 12.30 -10.27 4.66
CA PRO A 6 11.85 -11.60 5.07
C PRO A 6 12.20 -11.97 6.53
N LYS A 7 13.07 -11.21 7.20
CA LYS A 7 13.40 -11.41 8.62
C LYS A 7 12.38 -10.81 9.58
N ALA A 8 11.52 -9.90 9.10
CA ALA A 8 10.59 -9.19 9.98
C ALA A 8 9.34 -10.03 10.32
N HIS A 9 9.04 -11.07 9.52
CA HIS A 9 7.93 -12.00 9.74
C HIS A 9 6.59 -11.32 10.11
N ILE A 10 6.36 -10.11 9.58
CA ILE A 10 5.25 -9.25 10.02
C ILE A 10 3.93 -9.90 9.63
N ARG A 11 3.83 -10.43 8.40
CA ARG A 11 2.65 -11.17 7.96
C ARG A 11 2.34 -12.35 8.88
N ARG A 12 3.36 -13.09 9.33
CA ARG A 12 3.19 -14.24 10.23
C ARG A 12 2.73 -13.81 11.61
N HIS A 13 3.36 -12.79 12.20
CA HIS A 13 2.96 -12.26 13.50
C HIS A 13 1.53 -11.72 13.47
N LEU A 14 1.18 -10.90 12.46
CA LEU A 14 -0.18 -10.39 12.28
C LEU A 14 -1.20 -11.52 12.14
N SER A 15 -0.89 -12.58 11.37
CA SER A 15 -1.77 -13.74 11.25
C SER A 15 -1.93 -14.53 12.54
N GLN A 16 -0.91 -14.56 13.40
CA GLN A 16 -0.93 -15.26 14.69
C GLN A 16 -1.70 -14.47 15.72
N GLU A 17 -1.45 -13.17 15.84
CA GLU A 17 -2.17 -12.27 16.74
C GLU A 17 -3.65 -12.15 16.34
N ALA A 18 -3.96 -12.22 15.04
CA ALA A 18 -5.33 -12.23 14.55
C ALA A 18 -6.11 -13.51 14.90
N ARG A 19 -5.44 -14.62 15.25
CA ARG A 19 -6.12 -15.87 15.59
C ARG A 19 -6.83 -15.75 16.93
N GLY A 20 -8.16 -15.88 16.89
CA GLY A 20 -9.01 -15.84 18.08
C GLY A 20 -9.74 -14.52 18.29
N PHE A 21 -9.45 -13.49 17.50
CA PHE A 21 -10.22 -12.24 17.51
C PHE A 21 -11.35 -12.27 16.47
N ASN A 22 -12.47 -11.64 16.83
CA ASN A 22 -13.62 -11.44 15.95
C ASN A 22 -13.66 -10.05 15.32
N HIS A 23 -12.94 -9.07 15.87
CA HIS A 23 -12.95 -7.71 15.36
C HIS A 23 -11.54 -7.24 15.07
N LEU A 24 -11.36 -6.58 13.93
CA LEU A 24 -10.12 -5.92 13.52
C LEU A 24 -10.42 -4.45 13.27
N VAL A 25 -9.77 -3.56 14.02
CA VAL A 25 -9.92 -2.10 13.85
C VAL A 25 -8.63 -1.53 13.28
N LEU A 26 -8.74 -0.87 12.13
CA LEU A 26 -7.61 -0.33 11.36
C LEU A 26 -7.46 1.17 11.60
N TRP A 27 -6.29 1.55 12.12
CA TRP A 27 -5.93 2.90 12.56
C TRP A 27 -4.90 3.60 11.67
N LEU A 28 -4.83 3.21 10.39
CA LEU A 28 -3.90 3.80 9.43
C LEU A 28 -4.27 5.23 9.05
N ASP A 29 -3.38 5.92 8.35
CA ASP A 29 -3.61 7.29 7.87
C ASP A 29 -4.81 7.35 6.91
N CYS A 30 -5.56 8.46 6.97
CA CYS A 30 -6.83 8.62 6.26
C CYS A 30 -6.68 9.06 4.79
N ASP A 31 -5.68 8.53 4.09
CA ASP A 31 -5.43 8.76 2.67
C ASP A 31 -5.57 7.46 1.85
N ARG A 32 -5.41 7.57 0.53
CA ARG A 32 -5.59 6.43 -0.39
C ARG A 32 -4.52 5.35 -0.17
N GLU A 33 -3.30 5.74 0.18
CA GLU A 33 -2.20 4.82 0.47
C GLU A 33 -2.48 4.03 1.76
N GLY A 34 -2.99 4.70 2.80
CA GLY A 34 -3.44 4.09 4.04
C GLY A 34 -4.58 3.11 3.83
N GLU A 35 -5.53 3.38 2.94
CA GLU A 35 -6.55 2.40 2.55
C GLU A 35 -5.93 1.21 1.80
N ASN A 36 -4.96 1.41 0.91
CA ASN A 36 -4.26 0.30 0.25
C ASN A 36 -3.55 -0.61 1.28
N ILE A 37 -2.82 -0.03 2.23
CA ILE A 37 -2.14 -0.75 3.30
C ILE A 37 -3.15 -1.46 4.22
N CYS A 38 -4.32 -0.86 4.49
CA CYS A 38 -5.41 -1.52 5.24
C CYS A 38 -5.77 -2.86 4.61
N PHE A 39 -5.98 -2.90 3.29
CA PHE A 39 -6.32 -4.14 2.59
C PHE A 39 -5.18 -5.15 2.57
N GLU A 40 -3.92 -4.71 2.52
CA GLU A 40 -2.78 -5.61 2.69
C GLU A 40 -2.77 -6.26 4.08
N VAL A 41 -3.02 -5.48 5.14
CA VAL A 41 -3.07 -6.01 6.53
C VAL A 41 -4.23 -6.98 6.70
N ILE A 42 -5.41 -6.68 6.14
CA ILE A 42 -6.56 -7.59 6.14
C ILE A 42 -6.19 -8.93 5.47
N GLU A 43 -5.52 -8.89 4.32
CA GLU A 43 -5.05 -10.09 3.63
C GLU A 43 -4.05 -10.89 4.50
N CYS A 44 -3.14 -10.21 5.20
CA CYS A 44 -2.15 -10.85 6.08
C CYS A 44 -2.77 -11.53 7.30
N THR A 45 -3.79 -10.91 7.89
CA THR A 45 -4.44 -11.40 9.11
C THR A 45 -5.42 -12.55 8.83
N GLY A 46 -5.82 -12.75 7.57
CA GLY A 46 -6.81 -13.76 7.19
C GLY A 46 -8.23 -13.43 7.64
N PHE A 47 -8.49 -12.17 8.00
CA PHE A 47 -9.84 -11.67 8.22
C PHE A 47 -10.56 -11.53 6.88
N ASN A 48 -11.61 -12.31 6.67
CA ASN A 48 -12.44 -12.18 5.49
C ASN A 48 -13.67 -11.34 5.81
N VAL A 49 -13.91 -10.31 4.99
CA VAL A 49 -15.11 -9.45 5.03
C VAL A 49 -16.42 -10.26 4.92
N LYS A 50 -16.34 -11.48 4.37
CA LYS A 50 -17.49 -12.38 4.14
C LYS A 50 -17.77 -13.36 5.29
N ASP A 51 -16.87 -13.46 6.27
CA ASP A 51 -17.06 -14.37 7.39
C ASP A 51 -18.00 -13.68 8.38
N GLY A 52 -19.28 -14.11 8.42
CA GLY A 52 -20.39 -13.44 9.11
C GLY A 52 -20.27 -13.26 10.64
N GLY A 53 -19.10 -13.53 11.22
CA GLY A 53 -18.75 -13.25 12.61
C GLY A 53 -17.43 -12.49 12.80
N LYS A 54 -16.77 -12.04 11.71
CA LYS A 54 -15.52 -11.27 11.77
C LYS A 54 -15.72 -9.85 11.21
N GLY A 55 -15.78 -8.87 12.10
CA GLY A 55 -15.98 -7.46 11.75
C GLY A 55 -14.66 -6.76 11.44
N ILE A 56 -14.50 -6.25 10.22
CA ILE A 56 -13.40 -5.36 9.86
C ILE A 56 -13.91 -3.92 9.93
N HIS A 57 -13.22 -3.11 10.71
CA HIS A 57 -13.55 -1.73 10.98
C HIS A 57 -12.38 -0.82 10.64
N ARG A 58 -12.70 0.39 10.21
CA ARG A 58 -11.76 1.43 9.83
C ARG A 58 -12.05 2.67 10.67
N ALA A 59 -11.07 3.10 11.45
CA ALA A 59 -11.16 4.34 12.21
C ALA A 59 -10.75 5.51 11.31
N ARG A 60 -11.64 6.49 11.13
CA ARG A 60 -11.34 7.70 10.34
C ARG A 60 -11.14 8.88 11.29
N PHE A 61 -9.92 9.39 11.34
CA PHE A 61 -9.54 10.54 12.15
C PHE A 61 -8.82 11.57 11.29
N SER A 62 -9.05 12.85 11.58
CA SER A 62 -8.38 13.96 10.86
C SER A 62 -7.11 14.40 11.56
N SER A 63 -7.01 14.20 12.87
CA SER A 63 -5.86 14.56 13.68
C SER A 63 -5.65 13.58 14.83
N VAL A 64 -4.43 13.52 15.36
CA VAL A 64 -4.09 12.74 16.56
C VAL A 64 -4.41 13.55 17.81
N THR A 65 -5.67 13.98 17.93
CA THR A 65 -6.19 14.66 19.12
C THR A 65 -7.18 13.76 19.82
N GLU A 66 -7.27 13.87 21.16
CA GLU A 66 -8.15 13.01 21.97
C GLU A 66 -9.61 13.03 21.48
N LYS A 67 -10.13 14.22 21.16
CA LYS A 67 -11.50 14.39 20.66
C LYS A 67 -11.74 13.66 19.33
N ASP A 68 -10.78 13.73 18.41
CA ASP A 68 -10.90 13.07 17.10
C ASP A 68 -10.79 11.55 17.22
N ILE A 69 -9.91 11.05 18.10
CA ILE A 69 -9.75 9.61 18.36
C ILE A 69 -11.02 9.02 18.99
N LEU A 70 -11.59 9.69 19.99
CA LEU A 70 -12.86 9.27 20.61
C LEU A 70 -14.00 9.27 19.59
N LYS A 71 -14.11 10.33 18.79
CA LYS A 71 -15.11 10.42 17.72
C LYS A 71 -14.94 9.33 16.65
N ALA A 72 -13.70 8.97 16.32
CA ALA A 72 -13.39 7.90 15.37
C ALA A 72 -13.75 6.51 15.94
N MET A 73 -13.53 6.29 17.24
CA MET A 73 -13.94 5.07 17.94
C MET A 73 -15.47 4.90 17.96
N GLU A 74 -16.21 5.99 18.13
CA GLU A 74 -17.68 5.96 18.10
C GLU A 74 -18.23 5.76 16.68
N ASN A 75 -17.52 6.23 15.65
CA ASN A 75 -17.95 6.22 14.25
C ASN A 75 -17.05 5.37 13.36
N LEU A 76 -16.88 4.10 13.71
CA LEU A 76 -16.12 3.15 12.89
C LEU A 76 -16.87 2.84 11.58
N VAL A 77 -16.15 2.92 10.47
CA VAL A 77 -16.68 2.65 9.12
C VAL A 77 -16.06 1.39 8.52
N GLN A 78 -16.54 0.94 7.37
CA GLN A 78 -15.88 -0.14 6.62
C GLN A 78 -14.77 0.43 5.72
N PRO A 79 -13.66 -0.29 5.53
CA PRO A 79 -12.59 0.15 4.63
C PRO A 79 -13.07 0.22 3.17
N ASN A 80 -12.58 1.21 2.42
CA ASN A 80 -13.06 1.45 1.05
C ASN A 80 -12.18 0.75 0.00
N ARG A 81 -12.66 -0.38 -0.54
CA ARG A 81 -11.90 -1.16 -1.53
C ARG A 81 -11.58 -0.40 -2.82
N ASN A 82 -12.43 0.55 -3.21
CA ASN A 82 -12.23 1.28 -4.46
C ASN A 82 -11.02 2.23 -4.39
N GLU A 83 -10.76 2.81 -3.21
CA GLU A 83 -9.58 3.67 -3.00
C GLU A 83 -8.29 2.85 -3.06
N ALA A 84 -8.28 1.66 -2.44
CA ALA A 84 -7.15 0.75 -2.52
C ALA A 84 -6.86 0.31 -3.97
N LEU A 85 -7.89 -0.08 -4.72
CA LEU A 85 -7.74 -0.47 -6.13
C LEU A 85 -7.22 0.67 -7.02
N ALA A 86 -7.64 1.91 -6.75
CA ALA A 86 -7.14 3.07 -7.48
C ALA A 86 -5.63 3.26 -7.28
N VAL A 87 -5.12 3.03 -6.06
CA VAL A 87 -3.69 3.06 -5.76
C VAL A 87 -2.95 1.93 -6.46
N ASP A 88 -3.47 0.70 -6.40
CA ASP A 88 -2.84 -0.45 -7.08
C ASP A 88 -2.74 -0.22 -8.60
N ALA A 89 -3.81 0.28 -9.22
CA ALA A 89 -3.83 0.60 -10.64
C ALA A 89 -2.79 1.67 -11.01
N ARG A 90 -2.69 2.73 -10.20
CA ARG A 90 -1.67 3.78 -10.39
C ARG A 90 -0.26 3.20 -10.28
N GLN A 91 0.01 2.40 -9.25
CA GLN A 91 1.31 1.75 -9.03
C GLN A 91 1.72 0.88 -10.23
N GLU A 92 0.78 0.11 -10.79
CA GLU A 92 1.03 -0.75 -11.95
C GLU A 92 1.32 0.07 -13.22
N ILE A 93 0.56 1.14 -13.46
CA ILE A 93 0.76 2.03 -14.60
C ILE A 93 2.11 2.72 -14.49
N ASP A 94 2.42 3.32 -13.34
CA ASP A 94 3.67 4.04 -13.10
C ASP A 94 4.88 3.12 -13.29
N LEU A 95 4.80 1.86 -12.83
CA LEU A 95 5.85 0.88 -13.03
C LEU A 95 6.03 0.51 -14.50
N LYS A 96 4.93 0.19 -15.21
CA LYS A 96 4.98 -0.22 -16.63
C LYS A 96 5.51 0.91 -17.52
N VAL A 97 4.99 2.12 -17.32
CA VAL A 97 5.40 3.32 -18.04
C VAL A 97 6.85 3.66 -17.70
N GLY A 98 7.21 3.69 -16.41
CA GLY A 98 8.55 3.98 -15.94
C GLY A 98 9.60 3.02 -16.51
N VAL A 99 9.32 1.71 -16.53
CA VAL A 99 10.22 0.70 -17.13
C VAL A 99 10.32 0.86 -18.65
N ALA A 100 9.21 1.07 -19.36
CA ALA A 100 9.21 1.24 -20.81
C ALA A 100 10.02 2.47 -21.23
N PHE A 101 9.76 3.62 -20.60
CA PHE A 101 10.47 4.87 -20.90
C PHE A 101 11.94 4.81 -20.51
N THR A 102 12.27 4.25 -19.34
CA THR A 102 13.68 4.10 -18.90
C THR A 102 14.46 3.21 -19.86
N ARG A 103 13.87 2.09 -20.31
CA ARG A 103 14.52 1.18 -21.29
C ARG A 103 14.68 1.82 -22.66
N PHE A 104 13.66 2.53 -23.13
CA PHE A 104 13.70 3.26 -24.40
C PHE A 104 14.81 4.31 -24.40
N GLN A 105 14.84 5.17 -23.37
CA GLN A 105 15.86 6.21 -23.25
C GLN A 105 17.26 5.61 -23.12
N THR A 106 17.45 4.61 -22.26
CA THR A 106 18.75 3.93 -22.11
C THR A 106 19.25 3.37 -23.44
N SER A 107 18.39 2.68 -24.20
CA SER A 107 18.76 2.10 -25.50
C SER A 107 19.03 3.16 -26.57
N TYR A 108 18.22 4.22 -26.61
CA TYR A 108 18.36 5.32 -27.58
C TYR A 108 19.66 6.12 -27.37
N PHE A 109 20.02 6.39 -26.11
CA PHE A 109 21.24 7.15 -25.80
C PHE A 109 22.52 6.30 -25.87
N GLN A 110 22.47 5.00 -25.53
CA GLN A 110 23.61 4.09 -25.72
C GLN A 110 23.96 3.89 -27.21
N GLY A 111 22.96 3.86 -28.11
CA GLY A 111 23.19 3.69 -29.54
C GLY A 111 23.76 4.91 -30.27
N LYS A 112 23.69 6.12 -29.67
CA LYS A 112 24.05 7.38 -30.34
C LYS A 112 25.39 7.98 -29.88
N TYR A 113 25.94 7.52 -28.76
CA TYR A 113 27.19 8.01 -28.19
C TYR A 113 28.05 6.84 -27.68
N GLY A 114 28.87 6.25 -28.57
CA GLY A 114 29.73 5.10 -28.26
C GLY A 114 30.87 5.33 -27.25
N ASN A 115 30.90 6.48 -26.55
CA ASN A 115 31.92 6.85 -25.56
C ASN A 115 31.34 7.43 -24.25
N LEU A 116 30.02 7.34 -24.00
CA LEU A 116 29.48 7.70 -22.69
C LEU A 116 29.57 6.50 -21.75
N ASP A 117 30.61 6.54 -20.93
CA ASP A 117 30.91 5.62 -19.84
C ASP A 117 29.70 5.47 -18.90
N SER A 118 28.98 4.36 -19.06
CA SER A 118 28.46 3.49 -18.00
C SER A 118 27.75 4.11 -16.79
N ARG A 119 27.08 5.26 -16.91
CA ARG A 119 26.19 5.74 -15.83
C ARG A 119 24.75 5.67 -16.30
N VAL A 120 24.11 4.58 -15.89
CA VAL A 120 22.66 4.34 -15.96
C VAL A 120 21.94 5.67 -15.75
N ILE A 121 21.32 6.20 -16.81
CA ILE A 121 20.42 7.35 -16.68
C ILE A 121 19.11 6.78 -16.12
N SER A 122 19.09 6.48 -14.83
CA SER A 122 17.87 6.17 -14.11
C SER A 122 17.15 7.51 -13.90
N LEU A 123 16.26 7.88 -14.82
CA LEU A 123 15.28 8.91 -14.54
C LEU A 123 14.34 8.35 -13.47
N VAL A 124 14.59 8.70 -12.22
CA VAL A 124 13.65 8.49 -11.12
C VAL A 124 12.48 9.43 -11.38
N PHE A 125 11.54 9.00 -12.21
CA PHE A 125 10.27 9.68 -12.47
C PHE A 125 9.32 9.45 -11.29
N PHE A 126 9.79 9.64 -10.05
CA PHE A 126 9.05 9.33 -8.83
C PHE A 126 8.55 10.58 -8.11
N SER A 127 8.55 11.77 -8.74
CA SER A 127 8.19 13.01 -8.04
C SER A 127 7.19 13.94 -8.72
N LEU A 128 6.60 13.58 -9.86
CA LEU A 128 5.57 14.44 -10.47
C LEU A 128 4.56 13.60 -11.27
N LEU A 129 3.60 13.01 -10.56
CA LEU A 129 2.17 12.89 -10.94
C LEU A 129 1.37 12.20 -9.84
#